data_AF-Q6JSM2-F1
#
_entry.id   AF-Q6JSM2-F1
#
_cell.length_a   1.000
_cell.length_b   1.000
_cell.length_c   1.000
_cell.angle_alpha   90.00
_cell.angle_beta   90.00
_cell.angle_gamma   90.00
#
_symmetry.space_group_name_H-M   'P 1'
#
loop_
_entity.id
_entity.type
_entity.pdbx_description
1 polymer ?
#
loop_
_entity_poly.entity_id
_entity_poly.type
_entity_poly.pdbx_seq_one_letter_code
_entity_poly.pdbx_strand_id
1 'polypeptide(L)'
;IFEESGEHIIAGAGELHLEICLKDLEEDHACIPIKVSDPVVSYRETVSEESEIMCLAKSPNKHNRLYMRAVPMPEGLPEDIDKGEVTSRDEAKGRARLLSDKYEYDVTEARKIWCFGPDGTGPNMLIDCTKGVQYLNEIKDSV
;
A
#
# COMPACT_ATOMS: atom_id res chain seq x y z
N ILE A 1 -14.79 -7.54 -1.77
CA ILE A 1 -13.47 -8.18 -1.62
C ILE A 1 -13.75 -9.67 -1.53
N PHE A 2 -13.49 -10.43 -2.59
CA PHE A 2 -13.58 -11.88 -2.51
C PHE A 2 -12.22 -12.36 -2.00
N GLU A 3 -12.19 -12.98 -0.82
CA GLU A 3 -11.00 -13.71 -0.40
C GLU A 3 -10.88 -15.00 -1.21
N GLU A 4 -9.65 -15.48 -1.41
CA GLU A 4 -9.40 -16.79 -2.02
C GLU A 4 -10.04 -17.95 -1.21
N SER A 5 -10.43 -17.71 0.05
CA SER A 5 -11.17 -18.63 0.91
C SER A 5 -12.61 -18.88 0.44
N GLY A 6 -13.19 -17.98 -0.38
CA GLY A 6 -14.60 -17.99 -0.74
C GLY A 6 -15.51 -17.40 0.34
N GLU A 7 -14.95 -16.79 1.39
CA GLU A 7 -15.71 -16.09 2.42
C GLU A 7 -16.16 -14.70 1.96
N HIS A 8 -17.32 -14.28 2.45
CA HIS A 8 -17.88 -12.94 2.20
C HIS A 8 -17.64 -12.06 3.42
N ILE A 9 -16.75 -11.08 3.29
CA ILE A 9 -16.41 -10.16 4.38
C ILE A 9 -17.32 -8.94 4.33
N ILE A 10 -17.92 -8.62 5.48
CA ILE A 10 -18.66 -7.37 5.71
C ILE A 10 -17.79 -6.48 6.60
N ALA A 11 -17.47 -5.28 6.10
CA ALA A 11 -16.73 -4.28 6.86
C ALA A 11 -17.69 -3.23 7.42
N GLY A 12 -17.60 -2.98 8.73
CA GLY A 12 -18.39 -1.99 9.44
C GLY A 12 -17.52 -1.02 10.24
N ALA A 13 -18.11 0.09 10.65
CA ALA A 13 -17.42 1.13 11.43
C ALA A 13 -17.22 0.74 12.91
N GLY A 14 -17.93 -0.28 13.39
CA GLY A 14 -17.87 -0.77 14.76
C GLY A 14 -18.82 -1.94 14.97
N GLU A 15 -18.77 -2.54 16.16
CA GLU A 15 -19.53 -3.73 16.52
C GLU A 15 -21.05 -3.54 16.35
N LEU A 16 -21.60 -2.46 16.93
CA LEU A 16 -23.03 -2.14 16.80
C LEU A 16 -23.46 -1.94 15.32
N HIS A 17 -22.59 -1.34 14.51
CA HIS A 17 -22.89 -1.14 13.08
C HIS A 17 -22.95 -2.49 12.36
N LEU A 18 -22.03 -3.41 12.66
CA LEU A 18 -22.06 -4.77 12.10
C LEU A 18 -23.31 -5.54 12.54
N GLU A 19 -23.70 -5.46 13.81
CA GLU A 19 -24.91 -6.12 14.31
C GLU A 19 -26.18 -5.65 13.58
N ILE A 20 -26.34 -4.34 13.41
CA ILE A 20 -27.49 -3.78 12.70
C ILE A 20 -27.48 -4.21 11.23
N CYS A 21 -26.34 -4.09 10.53
CA CYS A 21 -26.24 -4.50 9.14
C CYS A 21 -26.49 -5.99 8.91
N LEU A 22 -26.03 -6.85 9.83
CA LEU A 22 -26.27 -8.29 9.76
C LEU A 22 -27.74 -8.63 9.98
N LYS A 23 -28.40 -7.94 10.92
CA LYS A 23 -29.82 -8.11 11.18
C LYS A 23 -30.66 -7.73 9.97
N ASP A 24 -30.40 -6.57 9.37
CA ASP A 24 -31.11 -6.10 8.17
C ASP A 24 -30.87 -7.07 6.99
N LEU A 25 -29.65 -7.62 6.87
CA LEU A 25 -29.32 -8.59 5.84
C LEU A 25 -30.10 -9.90 6.01
N GLU A 26 -30.23 -10.41 7.24
CA GLU A 26 -30.93 -11.66 7.55
C GLU A 26 -32.47 -11.51 7.49
N GLU A 27 -33.02 -10.43 8.05
CA GLU A 27 -34.48 -10.24 8.21
C GLU A 27 -35.15 -9.58 7.00
N ASP A 28 -34.53 -8.56 6.39
CA ASP A 28 -35.19 -7.70 5.39
C ASP A 28 -34.74 -7.96 3.95
N HIS A 29 -33.50 -8.41 3.74
CA HIS A 29 -32.92 -8.55 2.41
C HIS A 29 -32.83 -10.00 1.92
N ALA A 30 -32.11 -10.84 2.66
CA ALA A 30 -31.86 -12.23 2.25
C ALA A 30 -32.97 -13.18 2.72
N CYS A 31 -33.64 -12.85 3.83
CA CYS A 31 -34.69 -13.66 4.46
C CYS A 31 -34.27 -15.13 4.68
N ILE A 32 -32.98 -15.35 4.95
CA ILE A 32 -32.38 -16.67 5.18
C ILE A 32 -31.39 -16.59 6.35
N PRO A 33 -31.24 -17.66 7.15
CA PRO A 33 -30.31 -17.67 8.26
C PRO A 33 -28.86 -17.63 7.76
N ILE A 34 -28.07 -16.69 8.28
CA ILE A 34 -26.68 -16.45 7.89
C ILE A 34 -25.74 -17.01 8.96
N LYS A 35 -24.67 -17.70 8.53
CA LYS A 35 -23.60 -18.12 9.43
C LYS A 35 -22.56 -17.00 9.52
N VAL A 36 -22.44 -16.41 10.70
CA VAL A 36 -21.51 -15.31 10.97
C VAL A 36 -20.40 -15.83 11.89
N SER A 37 -19.15 -15.46 11.58
CA SER A 37 -17.98 -15.69 12.43
C SER A 37 -17.78 -14.52 13.42
N ASP A 38 -16.90 -14.70 14.42
CA ASP A 38 -16.60 -13.63 15.36
C ASP A 38 -16.00 -12.40 14.64
N PRO A 39 -16.35 -11.17 15.06
CA PRO A 39 -15.85 -9.96 14.42
C PRO A 39 -14.32 -9.86 14.57
N VAL A 40 -13.65 -9.58 13.46
CA VAL A 40 -12.19 -9.42 13.42
C VAL A 40 -11.84 -7.99 13.04
N VAL A 41 -10.79 -7.44 13.68
CA VAL A 41 -10.24 -6.14 13.31
C VAL A 41 -9.26 -6.27 12.15
N SER A 42 -9.29 -5.32 11.23
CA SER A 42 -8.31 -5.28 10.14
C SER A 42 -6.95 -4.84 10.70
N TYR A 43 -5.95 -5.70 10.51
CA TYR A 43 -4.57 -5.36 10.83
C TYR A 43 -3.89 -4.70 9.63
N ARG A 44 -2.89 -3.87 9.92
CA ARG A 44 -1.99 -3.28 8.93
C ARG A 44 -0.56 -3.72 9.27
N GLU A 45 0.22 -3.99 8.24
CA GLU A 45 1.61 -4.40 8.37
C GLU A 45 2.53 -3.20 8.11
N THR A 46 3.64 -3.14 8.84
CA THR A 46 4.68 -2.13 8.65
C THR A 46 6.05 -2.72 8.93
N VAL A 47 7.10 -2.07 8.43
CA VAL A 47 8.49 -2.41 8.72
C VAL A 47 9.00 -1.50 9.84
N SER A 48 9.74 -2.07 10.80
CA SER A 48 10.31 -1.32 11.92
C SER A 48 11.71 -0.79 11.63
N GLU A 49 12.49 -1.51 10.83
CA GLU A 49 13.89 -1.24 10.55
C GLU A 49 14.20 -1.48 9.08
N GLU A 50 15.33 -0.93 8.61
CA GLU A 50 15.82 -1.22 7.26
C GLU A 50 16.14 -2.70 7.11
N SER A 51 15.79 -3.28 5.95
CA SER A 51 16.12 -4.67 5.63
C SER A 51 17.62 -4.92 5.69
N GLU A 52 18.07 -5.83 6.56
CA GLU A 52 19.49 -6.18 6.71
C GLU A 52 20.11 -6.74 5.42
N ILE A 53 19.30 -7.47 4.63
CA ILE A 53 19.72 -8.14 3.42
C ILE A 53 18.92 -7.58 2.23
N MET A 54 19.63 -7.30 1.15
CA MET A 54 19.00 -6.96 -0.12
C MET A 54 18.25 -8.17 -0.68
N CYS A 55 16.92 -8.11 -0.70
CA CYS A 55 16.07 -9.17 -1.19
C CYS A 55 16.19 -9.30 -2.72
N LEU A 56 16.27 -10.54 -3.21
CA LEU A 56 16.37 -10.87 -4.63
C LEU A 56 15.18 -11.72 -5.09
N ALA A 57 14.40 -11.20 -6.03
CA ALA A 57 13.38 -11.96 -6.74
C ALA A 57 13.83 -12.23 -8.19
N LYS A 58 13.54 -13.44 -8.70
CA LYS A 58 13.79 -13.81 -10.10
C LYS A 58 12.48 -14.16 -10.78
N SER A 59 12.30 -13.72 -12.02
CA SER A 59 11.14 -14.14 -12.81
C SER A 59 11.17 -15.65 -13.09
N PRO A 60 10.01 -16.29 -13.37
CA PRO A 60 9.94 -17.72 -13.69
C PRO A 60 10.83 -18.13 -14.87
N ASN A 61 10.95 -17.26 -15.88
CA ASN A 61 11.85 -17.45 -17.03
C ASN A 61 13.34 -17.21 -16.71
N LYS A 62 13.68 -16.80 -15.48
CA LYS A 62 15.04 -16.51 -14.97
C LYS A 62 15.79 -15.36 -15.64
N HIS A 63 15.13 -14.56 -16.47
CA HIS A 63 15.76 -13.44 -17.20
C HIS A 63 15.74 -12.13 -16.40
N ASN A 64 14.71 -11.90 -15.59
CA ASN A 64 14.58 -10.70 -14.77
C ASN A 64 15.00 -10.98 -13.33
N ARG A 65 15.73 -10.03 -12.76
CA ARG A 65 16.17 -10.04 -11.37
C ARG A 65 15.85 -8.69 -10.74
N LEU A 66 15.02 -8.69 -9.71
CA LEU A 66 14.68 -7.50 -8.95
C LEU A 66 15.37 -7.56 -7.59
N TYR A 67 16.01 -6.46 -7.23
CA TYR A 67 16.68 -6.28 -5.95
C TYR A 67 15.95 -5.16 -5.20
N MET A 68 15.46 -5.45 -4.00
CA MET A 68 14.67 -4.50 -3.21
C MET A 68 15.10 -4.55 -1.74
N ARG A 69 14.98 -3.41 -1.06
CA ARG A 69 15.07 -3.30 0.40
C ARG A 69 13.87 -2.47 0.86
N ALA A 70 13.31 -2.81 2.02
CA ALA A 70 12.29 -2.02 2.67
C ALA A 70 12.93 -1.19 3.80
N VAL A 71 12.43 0.03 3.98
CA VAL A 71 12.86 0.97 5.03
C VAL A 71 11.58 1.58 5.63
N PRO A 72 11.50 1.76 6.96
CA PRO A 72 10.40 2.48 7.57
C PRO A 72 10.28 3.90 7.02
N MET A 73 9.04 4.37 6.84
CA MET A 73 8.81 5.78 6.52
C MET A 73 9.12 6.66 7.74
N PRO A 74 9.61 7.89 7.53
CA PRO A 74 9.71 8.88 8.59
C PRO A 74 8.35 9.16 9.25
N GLU A 75 8.37 9.49 10.54
CA GLU A 75 7.16 9.86 11.27
C GLU A 75 6.44 11.05 10.61
N GLY A 76 5.11 11.01 10.54
CA GLY A 76 4.29 12.06 9.94
C GLY A 76 4.10 11.94 8.42
N LEU A 77 4.97 11.23 7.71
CA LEU A 77 4.81 11.03 6.26
C LEU A 77 3.57 10.18 5.91
N PRO A 78 3.30 9.04 6.58
CA PRO A 78 2.09 8.26 6.34
C PRO A 78 0.81 9.07 6.51
N GLU A 79 0.71 9.86 7.58
CA GLU A 79 -0.48 10.67 7.87
C GLU A 79 -0.71 11.76 6.82
N ASP A 80 0.37 12.35 6.31
CA ASP A 80 0.27 13.41 5.31
C ASP A 80 0.02 12.86 3.90
N ILE A 81 0.41 11.62 3.63
CA ILE A 81 -0.05 10.86 2.45
C ILE A 81 -1.56 10.58 2.57
N ASP A 82 -2.02 10.08 3.72
CA ASP A 82 -3.44 9.75 3.94
C ASP A 82 -4.35 11.00 3.89
N LYS A 83 -3.86 12.17 4.33
CA LYS A 83 -4.56 13.46 4.18
C LYS A 83 -4.54 13.99 2.74
N GLY A 84 -3.68 13.45 1.87
CA GLY A 84 -3.48 13.95 0.51
C GLY A 84 -2.62 15.20 0.41
N GLU A 85 -1.78 15.51 1.41
CA GLU A 85 -0.75 16.55 1.31
C GLU A 85 0.41 16.10 0.41
N VAL A 86 0.67 14.80 0.35
CA VAL A 86 1.65 14.18 -0.54
C VAL A 86 0.93 13.17 -1.42
N THR A 87 0.83 13.46 -2.73
CA THR A 87 0.10 12.59 -3.66
C THR A 87 0.94 12.16 -4.86
N SER A 88 0.51 11.08 -5.49
CA SER A 88 1.05 10.61 -6.76
C SER A 88 0.87 11.63 -7.90
N ARG A 89 -0.16 12.50 -7.80
CA ARG A 89 -0.54 13.49 -8.83
C ARG A 89 0.31 14.76 -8.81
N ASP A 90 1.01 15.02 -7.71
CA ASP A 90 1.83 16.22 -7.57
C ASP A 90 3.01 16.22 -8.54
N GLU A 91 3.42 17.41 -8.97
CA GLU A 91 4.61 17.56 -9.81
C GLU A 91 5.84 16.98 -9.09
N ALA A 92 6.56 16.06 -9.74
CA ALA A 92 7.69 15.34 -9.14
C ALA A 92 8.76 16.27 -8.53
N LYS A 93 8.98 17.45 -9.10
CA LYS A 93 9.95 18.43 -8.58
C LYS A 93 9.45 19.13 -7.31
N GLY A 94 8.17 19.48 -7.25
CA GLY A 94 7.53 20.07 -6.08
C GLY A 94 7.48 19.07 -4.93
N ARG A 95 7.00 17.85 -5.22
CA ARG A 95 6.97 16.74 -4.26
C ARG A 95 8.34 16.40 -3.70
N ALA A 96 9.37 16.32 -4.55
CA ALA A 96 10.72 16.02 -4.09
C ALA A 96 11.31 17.10 -3.18
N ARG A 97 10.94 18.37 -3.37
CA ARG A 97 11.36 19.46 -2.46
C ARG A 97 10.64 19.34 -1.12
N LEU A 98 9.32 19.16 -1.13
CA LEU A 98 8.54 18.95 0.08
C LEU A 98 9.09 17.77 0.90
N LEU A 99 9.36 16.64 0.24
CA LEU A 99 9.90 15.45 0.90
C LEU A 99 11.30 15.68 1.48
N SER A 100 12.13 16.47 0.79
CA SER A 100 13.48 16.81 1.27
C SER A 100 13.45 17.80 2.44
N ASP A 101 12.62 18.83 2.35
CA ASP A 101 12.54 19.90 3.35
C ASP A 101 11.87 19.43 4.65
N LYS A 102 10.86 18.55 4.56
CA LYS A 102 10.04 18.11 5.70
C LYS A 102 10.47 16.77 6.30
N TYR A 103 10.95 15.85 5.47
CA TYR A 103 11.26 14.46 5.89
C TYR A 103 12.68 14.02 5.53
N GLU A 104 13.56 14.96 5.18
CA GLU A 104 14.99 14.74 4.93
C GLU A 104 15.29 13.72 3.82
N TYR A 105 14.35 13.49 2.89
CA TYR A 105 14.61 12.65 1.73
C TYR A 105 15.66 13.28 0.81
N ASP A 106 16.45 12.41 0.17
CA ASP A 106 17.31 12.86 -0.92
C ASP A 106 16.46 13.33 -2.12
N VAL A 107 16.72 14.54 -2.59
CA VAL A 107 15.96 15.17 -3.68
C VAL A 107 16.04 14.34 -4.98
N THR A 108 17.14 13.63 -5.21
CA THR A 108 17.31 12.82 -6.43
C THR A 108 16.52 11.52 -6.35
N GLU A 109 16.46 10.89 -5.17
CA GLU A 109 15.62 9.70 -4.92
C GLU A 109 14.13 10.06 -4.89
N ALA A 110 13.76 11.15 -4.22
CA ALA A 110 12.37 11.61 -4.15
C ALA A 110 11.78 11.99 -5.52
N ARG A 111 12.61 12.32 -6.52
CA ARG A 111 12.15 12.51 -7.91
C ARG A 111 11.85 11.19 -8.63
N LYS A 112 12.40 10.08 -8.15
CA LYS A 112 12.27 8.75 -8.74
C LYS A 112 11.23 7.88 -8.03
N ILE A 113 10.28 8.49 -7.33
CA ILE A 113 9.10 7.79 -6.81
C ILE A 113 8.26 7.30 -7.99
N TRP A 114 8.01 6.00 -8.04
CA TRP A 114 7.22 5.35 -9.09
C TRP A 114 5.73 5.41 -8.79
N CYS A 115 5.34 5.02 -7.58
CA CYS A 115 3.95 4.95 -7.17
C CYS A 115 3.80 5.07 -5.65
N PHE A 116 2.57 5.36 -5.25
CA PHE A 116 2.08 5.26 -3.88
C PHE A 116 1.11 4.07 -3.82
N GLY A 117 0.99 3.39 -2.68
CA GLY A 117 0.17 2.19 -2.57
C GLY A 117 -0.38 1.94 -1.17
N PRO A 118 -1.49 1.18 -1.03
CA PRO A 118 -2.34 0.63 -2.10
C PRO A 118 -3.13 1.69 -2.89
N ASP A 119 -3.67 1.31 -4.06
CA ASP A 119 -4.59 2.10 -4.90
C ASP A 119 -4.10 3.48 -5.39
N GLY A 120 -2.79 3.76 -5.33
CA GLY A 120 -2.22 5.02 -5.80
C GLY A 120 -2.26 6.17 -4.77
N THR A 121 -2.84 5.93 -3.60
CA THR A 121 -3.01 6.94 -2.53
C THR A 121 -2.60 6.44 -1.14
N GLY A 122 -2.34 5.14 -0.96
CA GLY A 122 -1.99 4.62 0.36
C GLY A 122 -0.56 4.98 0.80
N PRO A 123 -0.27 4.78 2.11
CA PRO A 123 0.98 5.18 2.76
C PRO A 123 2.13 4.18 2.53
N ASN A 124 2.33 3.74 1.28
CA ASN A 124 3.50 2.98 0.84
C ASN A 124 4.08 3.65 -0.39
N MET A 125 5.40 3.63 -0.55
CA MET A 125 6.09 4.27 -1.67
C MET A 125 7.10 3.33 -2.30
N LEU A 126 7.11 3.29 -3.63
CA LEU A 126 8.16 2.62 -4.39
C LEU A 126 9.11 3.67 -4.98
N ILE A 127 10.40 3.55 -4.67
CA ILE A 127 11.44 4.49 -5.11
C ILE A 127 12.50 3.74 -5.93
N ASP A 128 12.80 4.25 -7.12
CA ASP A 128 13.87 3.71 -7.95
C ASP A 128 15.24 4.27 -7.53
N CYS A 129 16.04 3.43 -6.85
CA CYS A 129 17.42 3.71 -6.49
C CYS A 129 18.44 3.10 -7.49
N THR A 130 18.01 2.59 -8.64
CA THR A 130 18.91 1.92 -9.60
C THR A 130 19.77 2.92 -10.38
N LYS A 131 20.89 2.41 -10.92
CA LYS A 131 21.86 3.19 -11.71
C LYS A 131 22.26 2.40 -12.94
N GLY A 132 22.10 3.00 -14.13
CA GLY A 132 22.58 2.43 -15.39
C GLY A 132 21.79 1.24 -15.92
N VAL A 133 20.54 1.04 -15.48
CA VAL A 133 19.68 -0.05 -15.96
C VAL A 133 18.96 0.37 -17.24
N GLN A 134 19.31 -0.27 -18.36
CA GLN A 134 18.61 -0.08 -19.63
C GLN A 134 17.22 -0.74 -19.58
N TYR A 135 16.25 -0.16 -20.30
CA TYR A 135 14.87 -0.67 -20.40
C TYR A 135 14.07 -0.70 -19.08
N LEU A 136 14.57 -0.06 -18.01
CA LEU A 136 13.88 -0.03 -16.71
C LEU A 136 12.46 0.56 -16.79
N ASN A 137 12.26 1.57 -17.63
CA ASN A 137 10.95 2.19 -17.79
C ASN A 137 9.93 1.25 -18.45
N GLU A 138 10.36 0.22 -19.18
CA GLU A 138 9.45 -0.73 -19.84
C GLU A 138 8.80 -1.69 -18.84
N ILE A 139 9.46 -1.92 -17.70
CA ILE A 139 8.92 -2.79 -16.64
C ILE A 139 8.16 -2.01 -15.57
N LYS A 140 8.13 -0.67 -15.65
CA LYS A 140 7.54 0.19 -14.61
C LYS A 140 6.06 -0.11 -14.37
N ASP A 141 5.29 -0.37 -15.42
CA ASP A 141 3.86 -0.66 -15.29
C ASP A 141 3.59 -2.08 -14.76
N SER A 142 4.61 -2.95 -14.77
CA SER A 142 4.52 -4.33 -14.29
C SER A 142 5.00 -4.52 -12.85
N VAL A 143 5.70 -3.52 -12.30
CA VAL A 143 6.25 -3.51 -10.93
C VAL A 143 5.38 -2.65 -10.05
#